data_AF-A0A961DSF4-F1
#
_entry.id   AF-A0A961DSF4-F1
#
_cell.length_a   1.000
_cell.length_b   1.000
_cell.length_c   1.000
_cell.angle_alpha   90.00
_cell.angle_beta   90.00
_cell.angle_gamma   90.00
#
_symmetry.space_group_name_H-M   'P 1'
#
loop_
_entity.id
_entity.type
_entity.pdbx_description
1 polymer ?
#
loop_
_entity_poly.entity_id
_entity_poly.type
_entity_poly.pdbx_seq_one_letter_code
_entity_poly.pdbx_strand_id
1 'polypeptide(L)'
;MPTIRPRYQVTETPEVARALDRAAKRWPGEPRSRLLVRLVEVGGGLLENEESARELSHRAAVLASAGRYPEAFGDGYLDELRTDWPT
;
A
#
# COMPACT_ATOMS: atom_id res chain seq x y z
N MET A 1 -30.58 -16.66 -7.05
CA MET A 1 -29.85 -15.38 -7.12
C MET A 1 -28.36 -15.62 -6.82
N PRO A 2 -27.51 -15.80 -7.85
CA PRO A 2 -26.08 -15.73 -7.66
C PRO A 2 -25.70 -14.25 -7.53
N THR A 3 -25.11 -13.85 -6.41
CA THR A 3 -24.54 -12.52 -6.26
C THR A 3 -23.27 -12.44 -7.12
N ILE A 4 -23.11 -11.37 -7.91
CA ILE A 4 -21.93 -11.14 -8.78
C ILE A 4 -20.61 -11.12 -7.98
N ARG A 5 -20.69 -10.73 -6.70
CA ARG A 5 -19.52 -10.65 -5.81
C ARG A 5 -19.15 -12.02 -5.22
N PRO A 6 -17.85 -12.37 -5.17
CA PRO A 6 -17.37 -13.55 -4.49
C PRO A 6 -17.82 -13.59 -3.03
N ARG A 7 -18.09 -14.81 -2.53
CA ARG A 7 -18.37 -15.03 -1.11
C ARG A 7 -17.11 -15.59 -0.45
N TYR A 8 -16.70 -14.96 0.64
CA TYR A 8 -15.60 -15.43 1.47
C TYR A 8 -16.20 -16.04 2.74
N GLN A 9 -15.94 -17.33 2.96
CA GLN A 9 -16.31 -17.99 4.21
C GLN A 9 -15.18 -17.77 5.22
N VAL A 10 -15.54 -17.34 6.43
CA VAL A 10 -14.60 -17.13 7.53
C VAL A 10 -15.09 -17.94 8.72
N THR A 11 -14.23 -18.82 9.21
CA THR A 11 -14.46 -19.53 10.47
C THR A 11 -13.90 -18.69 11.60
N GLU A 12 -14.70 -18.48 12.66
CA GLU A 12 -14.23 -17.75 13.83
C GLU A 12 -13.21 -18.58 14.60
N THR A 13 -11.93 -18.20 14.50
CA THR A 13 -10.85 -18.71 15.35
C THR A 13 -10.73 -17.84 16.61
N PRO A 14 -9.98 -18.27 17.64
CA PRO A 14 -9.73 -17.44 18.82
C PRO A 14 -9.14 -16.06 18.49
N GLU A 15 -8.29 -15.97 17.46
CA GLU A 15 -7.67 -14.73 16.98
C GLU A 15 -8.72 -13.80 16.36
N VAL A 16 -9.58 -14.36 15.50
CA VAL A 16 -10.71 -13.64 14.89
C VAL A 16 -11.65 -13.14 15.99
N ALA A 17 -11.93 -13.99 16.99
CA ALA A 17 -12.79 -13.62 18.09
C ALA A 17 -12.25 -12.41 18.87
N ARG A 18 -10.96 -12.46 19.25
CA ARG A 18 -10.28 -11.34 19.93
C ARG A 18 -10.25 -10.07 19.08
N ALA A 19 -10.06 -10.19 17.76
CA ALA A 19 -10.08 -9.04 16.87
C ALA A 19 -11.47 -8.40 16.82
N LEU A 20 -12.52 -9.20 16.74
CA LEU A 20 -13.91 -8.73 16.76
C LEU A 20 -14.30 -8.11 18.10
N ASP A 21 -13.82 -8.64 19.22
CA ASP A 21 -14.07 -8.06 20.54
C ASP A 21 -13.39 -6.69 20.69
N ARG A 22 -12.20 -6.52 20.11
CA ARG A 22 -11.56 -5.20 20.01
C ARG A 22 -12.34 -4.27 19.08
N ALA A 23 -12.81 -4.77 17.94
CA ALA A 23 -13.63 -4.00 17.01
C ALA A 23 -14.94 -3.53 17.67
N ALA A 24 -15.59 -4.38 18.46
CA ALA A 24 -16.83 -4.06 19.17
C ALA A 24 -16.64 -2.91 20.19
N LYS A 25 -15.45 -2.77 20.78
CA LYS A 25 -15.13 -1.61 21.63
C LYS A 25 -15.07 -0.31 20.82
N ARG A 26 -14.62 -0.38 19.57
CA ARG A 26 -14.50 0.77 18.66
C ARG A 26 -15.82 1.13 17.97
N TRP A 27 -16.64 0.12 17.68
CA TRP A 27 -17.95 0.22 17.03
C TRP A 27 -18.99 -0.58 17.85
N PRO A 28 -19.45 -0.01 18.98
CA PRO A 28 -20.40 -0.69 19.85
C PRO A 28 -21.75 -0.90 19.17
N GLY A 29 -22.36 -2.07 19.39
CA GLY A 29 -23.68 -2.43 18.87
C GLY A 29 -23.71 -2.93 17.42
N GLU A 30 -22.59 -2.93 16.70
CA GLU A 30 -22.53 -3.55 15.38
C GLU A 30 -22.47 -5.09 15.48
N PRO A 31 -23.15 -5.82 14.58
CA PRO A 31 -23.06 -7.28 14.54
C PRO A 31 -21.66 -7.72 14.06
N ARG A 32 -21.21 -8.91 14.51
CA ARG A 32 -19.87 -9.45 14.19
C ARG A 32 -19.55 -9.49 12.69
N SER A 33 -20.54 -9.78 11.84
CA SER A 33 -20.38 -9.77 10.38
C SER A 33 -20.03 -8.39 9.84
N ARG A 34 -20.58 -7.31 10.41
CA ARG A 34 -20.26 -5.93 10.03
C ARG A 34 -18.89 -5.51 10.55
N LEU A 35 -18.56 -5.95 11.77
CA LEU A 35 -17.23 -5.74 12.34
C LEU A 35 -16.12 -6.41 11.51
N LEU A 36 -16.37 -7.60 10.93
CA LEU A 36 -15.44 -8.22 9.98
C LEU A 36 -15.19 -7.32 8.76
N VAL A 37 -16.25 -6.75 8.17
CA VAL A 37 -16.11 -5.84 7.03
C VAL A 37 -15.32 -4.58 7.42
N ARG A 38 -15.63 -3.97 8.57
CA ARG A 38 -14.89 -2.82 9.11
C ARG A 38 -13.40 -3.11 9.28
N LEU A 39 -13.07 -4.27 9.82
CA LEU A 39 -11.69 -4.68 10.03
C LEU A 39 -10.94 -4.88 8.71
N VAL A 40 -11.60 -5.43 7.68
CA VAL A 40 -11.02 -5.54 6.33
C VAL A 40 -10.78 -4.17 5.71
N GLU A 41 -11.72 -3.23 5.83
CA GLU A 41 -11.57 -1.85 5.34
C GLU A 41 -10.42 -1.12 6.03
N VAL A 42 -10.32 -1.23 7.36
CA VAL A 42 -9.20 -0.65 8.12
C VAL A 42 -7.87 -1.29 7.73
N GLY A 43 -7.84 -2.62 7.60
CA GLY A 43 -6.64 -3.33 7.15
C GLY A 43 -6.18 -2.90 5.76
N GLY A 44 -7.12 -2.75 4.82
CA GLY A 44 -6.83 -2.25 3.47
C GLY A 44 -6.21 -0.86 3.49
N GLY A 45 -6.81 0.08 4.23
CA GLY A 45 -6.26 1.44 4.35
C GLY A 45 -4.88 1.50 5.01
N LEU A 46 -4.58 0.60 5.95
CA LEU A 46 -3.23 0.50 6.52
C LEU A 46 -2.20 0.03 5.49
N LEU A 47 -2.55 -0.98 4.67
CA LEU A 47 -1.67 -1.47 3.61
C LEU A 47 -1.41 -0.42 2.53
N GLU A 48 -2.44 0.30 2.09
CA GLU A 48 -2.32 1.39 1.11
C GLU A 48 -1.42 2.52 1.62
N ASN A 49 -1.53 2.87 2.91
CA ASN A 49 -0.69 3.89 3.54
C ASN A 49 0.78 3.43 3.64
N GLU A 50 1.02 2.16 3.97
CA GLU A 50 2.38 1.59 3.99
C GLU A 50 3.03 1.60 2.61
N GLU A 51 2.29 1.22 1.57
CA GLU A 51 2.75 1.25 0.19
C GLU A 51 3.09 2.69 -0.24
N SER A 52 2.17 3.63 0.01
CA SER A 52 2.38 5.05 -0.28
C SER A 52 3.62 5.61 0.44
N ALA A 53 3.83 5.25 1.72
CA ALA A 53 5.00 5.68 2.47
C ALA A 53 6.30 5.10 1.91
N ARG A 54 6.30 3.84 1.46
CA ARG A 54 7.45 3.20 0.79
C ARG A 54 7.77 3.88 -0.54
N GLU A 55 6.77 4.17 -1.35
CA GLU A 55 6.95 4.89 -2.62
C GLU A 55 7.53 6.29 -2.42
N LEU A 56 7.00 7.04 -1.45
CA LEU A 56 7.51 8.37 -1.11
C LEU A 56 8.96 8.31 -0.63
N SER A 57 9.29 7.35 0.24
CA SER A 57 10.66 7.13 0.71
C SER A 57 11.61 6.77 -0.44
N HIS A 58 11.19 5.87 -1.32
CA HIS A 58 11.95 5.49 -2.50
C HIS A 58 12.20 6.70 -3.42
N ARG A 59 11.16 7.48 -3.73
CA ARG A 59 11.26 8.68 -4.55
C ARG A 59 12.19 9.72 -3.91
N ALA A 60 12.11 9.92 -2.60
CA ALA A 60 13.00 10.82 -1.87
C ALA A 60 14.47 10.36 -1.95
N ALA A 61 14.73 9.06 -1.83
CA ALA A 61 16.08 8.51 -1.96
C ALA A 61 16.66 8.69 -3.38
N VAL A 62 15.83 8.48 -4.41
CA VAL A 62 16.20 8.73 -5.82
C VAL A 62 16.53 10.21 -6.02
N LEU A 63 15.65 11.13 -5.58
CA LEU A 63 15.88 12.57 -5.74
C LEU A 63 17.09 13.08 -4.94
N ALA A 64 17.34 12.56 -3.75
CA ALA A 64 18.52 12.91 -2.95
C ALA A 64 19.84 12.45 -3.60
N SER A 65 19.77 11.44 -4.46
CA SER A 65 20.92 10.92 -5.21
C SER A 65 21.04 11.53 -6.60
N ALA A 66 19.94 12.05 -7.15
CA ALA A 66 19.89 12.72 -8.43
C ALA A 66 20.68 14.03 -8.38
N GLY A 67 21.52 14.28 -9.40
CA GLY A 67 22.34 15.48 -9.47
C GLY A 67 23.49 15.55 -8.46
N ARG A 68 23.80 14.46 -7.74
CA ARG A 68 24.91 14.40 -6.77
C ARG A 68 26.30 14.40 -7.41
N TYR A 69 26.39 14.15 -8.71
CA TYR A 69 27.65 14.14 -9.46
C TYR A 69 27.60 15.10 -10.66
N PRO A 70 27.36 16.40 -10.44
CA PRO A 70 27.30 17.38 -11.53
C PRO A 70 28.65 17.51 -12.26
N GLU A 71 29.74 17.11 -11.61
CA GLU A 71 31.11 17.13 -12.12
C GLU A 71 31.41 15.94 -13.04
N ALA A 72 30.68 14.83 -12.88
CA ALA A 72 30.84 13.62 -13.69
C ALA A 72 29.86 13.55 -14.87
N PHE A 73 28.70 14.21 -14.74
CA PHE A 73 27.63 14.22 -15.72
C PHE A 73 27.19 15.67 -15.97
N GLY A 74 27.95 16.35 -16.83
CA GLY A 74 27.71 17.76 -17.18
C GLY A 74 26.52 17.97 -18.12
N ASP A 75 26.22 19.24 -18.41
CA ASP A 75 25.18 19.62 -19.36
C ASP A 75 25.42 18.98 -20.74
N GLY A 76 24.38 18.36 -21.32
CA GLY A 76 24.45 17.70 -22.64
C GLY A 76 24.91 16.24 -22.63
N TYR A 77 25.49 15.74 -21.52
CA TYR A 77 25.98 14.35 -21.41
C TYR A 77 24.90 13.30 -21.76
N LEU A 78 23.66 13.58 -21.37
CA LEU A 78 22.54 12.66 -21.56
C LEU A 78 22.08 12.60 -23.03
N ASP A 79 22.21 13.69 -23.77
CA ASP A 79 21.89 13.74 -25.19
C ASP A 79 23.01 13.08 -26.04
N GLU A 80 24.27 13.26 -25.64
CA GLU A 80 25.40 12.51 -26.23
C GLU A 80 25.22 10.99 -26.03
N LEU A 81 24.93 10.55 -24.80
CA LEU A 81 24.73 9.13 -24.49
C LEU A 81 23.58 8.49 -25.28
N ARG A 82 22.49 9.23 -25.51
CA ARG A 82 21.34 8.74 -26.29
C ARG A 82 21.66 8.58 -27.78
N THR A 83 22.63 9.34 -28.28
CA THR A 83 23.04 9.26 -29.69
C THR A 83 23.79 7.95 -29.99
N ASP A 84 24.45 7.37 -28.97
CA ASP A 84 25.21 6.12 -29.09
C ASP A 84 24.35 4.84 -28.99
N TRP A 85 23.06 4.95 -28.64
CA TRP A 85 22.15 3.79 -28.65
C TRP A 85 21.33 3.74 -29.95
N PRO A 86 21.43 2.64 -30.74
CA PRO A 86 20.57 2.46 -31.90
C PRO A 86 19.14 2.13 -31.46
N THR A 87 18.16 2.83 -32.02
CA THR A 87 16.72 2.53 -31.95
C THR A 87 16.34 1.25 -32.67
#